data_AF-A0A7X9IIR3-F1
#
_entry.id   AF-A0A7X9IIR3-F1
#
_cell.length_a   1.000
_cell.length_b   1.000
_cell.length_c   1.000
_cell.angle_alpha   90.00
_cell.angle_beta   90.00
_cell.angle_gamma   90.00
#
_symmetry.space_group_name_H-M   'P 1'
#
loop_
_entity.id
_entity.type
_entity.pdbx_description
1 polymer ?
#
loop_
_entity_poly.entity_id
_entity_poly.type
_entity_poly.pdbx_seq_one_letter_code
_entity_poly.pdbx_strand_id
1 'polypeptide(L)'
;MPTIFDPSNSPNKHHPTPSSVYLSPIPDLKKVEVHIIIGCSDSRDLSRAFNQSCEALIMEELEQGKLVELHRESAAGTFITPDIVESIRNTINDRIQAHQVHIKAGLPIELFVHVMAHGNVRLRDCVSANPALNGTIHAVEMVPNSPTNCGMMHAEDVAEELELQLLTEQPTLNMLNIGGKPETKQIKTESDIKYFMERVYKQHSLIAAGWVKSIVDLRRHACEQKLVLRDALNQDASLRNIRINITAGVQNYEDHFYYRVDSNFHLGPTFVDRIYKRMKSGPIPDAAQQVCKQKPMIGLFHHSGISNARATAIALHSKTSFQAGQVFSIGSSMIGDISRPFGAYQVVGYYYGVKHLNLDQWVVMGRDELETERIMMRIHNDPLIGYITERFNVRLLPMPSKGMNNQELRQFNLADC
;
A
#
# COMPACT_ATOMS: atom_id res chain seq x y z
N MET A 1 -48.68 32.01 -18.55
CA MET A 1 -48.35 31.39 -19.85
C MET A 1 -47.08 30.58 -19.67
N PRO A 2 -47.09 29.27 -19.95
CA PRO A 2 -45.94 28.41 -19.73
C PRO A 2 -44.97 28.51 -20.91
N THR A 3 -43.70 28.74 -20.63
CA THR A 3 -42.62 28.68 -21.62
C THR A 3 -42.21 27.23 -21.86
N ILE A 4 -42.24 26.88 -23.14
CA ILE A 4 -41.96 25.59 -23.73
C ILE A 4 -40.48 25.24 -23.54
N PHE A 5 -40.23 23.99 -23.10
CA PHE A 5 -38.91 23.39 -22.94
C PHE A 5 -38.41 22.92 -24.31
N ASP A 6 -37.25 23.41 -24.77
CA ASP A 6 -36.54 22.93 -25.96
C ASP A 6 -35.51 21.86 -25.53
N PRO A 7 -35.65 20.58 -25.93
CA PRO A 7 -34.79 19.50 -25.47
C PRO A 7 -33.56 19.27 -26.37
N SER A 8 -33.10 20.27 -27.13
CA SER A 8 -32.04 20.06 -28.14
C SER A 8 -30.65 20.63 -27.82
N ASN A 9 -30.33 20.93 -26.55
CA ASN A 9 -28.97 21.35 -26.16
C ASN A 9 -28.40 20.46 -25.05
N SER A 10 -27.71 19.38 -25.46
CA SER A 10 -26.87 18.56 -24.59
C SER A 10 -25.39 18.89 -24.86
N PRO A 11 -24.69 19.60 -23.97
CA PRO A 11 -23.25 19.61 -23.93
C PRO A 11 -22.81 18.81 -22.71
N ASN A 12 -22.54 17.52 -22.91
CA ASN A 12 -21.44 16.82 -22.23
C ASN A 12 -21.40 15.37 -22.73
N LYS A 13 -20.59 15.17 -23.79
CA LYS A 13 -20.08 13.84 -24.10
C LYS A 13 -19.24 13.41 -22.90
N HIS A 14 -19.76 12.47 -22.12
CA HIS A 14 -19.02 11.77 -21.08
C HIS A 14 -17.76 11.16 -21.68
N HIS A 15 -16.61 11.75 -21.41
CA HIS A 15 -15.33 11.07 -21.56
C HIS A 15 -15.16 10.13 -20.36
N PRO A 16 -15.02 8.81 -20.59
CA PRO A 16 -14.89 7.85 -19.50
C PRO A 16 -13.53 7.99 -18.81
N THR A 17 -13.54 7.89 -17.48
CA THR A 17 -12.37 7.78 -16.62
C THR A 17 -11.80 6.35 -16.68
N PRO A 18 -10.50 6.14 -16.43
CA PRO A 18 -9.79 4.90 -16.76
C PRO A 18 -10.15 3.72 -15.85
N SER A 19 -10.77 3.97 -14.70
CA SER A 19 -11.33 2.91 -13.87
C SER A 19 -12.63 2.32 -14.44
N SER A 20 -13.20 2.91 -15.50
CA SER A 20 -14.39 2.41 -16.20
C SER A 20 -14.15 2.12 -17.70
N VAL A 21 -12.91 2.20 -18.21
CA VAL A 21 -12.59 1.98 -19.63
C VAL A 21 -12.57 0.50 -20.03
N TYR A 22 -12.54 -0.43 -19.08
CA TYR A 22 -12.45 -1.87 -19.36
C TYR A 22 -13.78 -2.63 -19.36
N LEU A 23 -14.91 -1.94 -19.57
CA LEU A 23 -16.23 -2.60 -19.68
C LEU A 23 -16.79 -2.60 -21.11
N SER A 24 -16.11 -1.98 -22.07
CA SER A 24 -16.35 -2.28 -23.48
C SER A 24 -15.72 -3.65 -23.80
N PRO A 25 -16.42 -4.58 -24.47
CA PRO A 25 -15.85 -5.87 -24.80
C PRO A 25 -14.62 -5.64 -25.69
N ILE A 26 -13.43 -5.84 -25.12
CA ILE A 26 -12.18 -5.92 -25.88
C ILE A 26 -12.29 -7.20 -26.71
N PRO A 27 -12.33 -7.12 -28.05
CA PRO A 27 -12.34 -8.31 -28.89
C PRO A 27 -11.10 -9.16 -28.56
N ASP A 28 -11.27 -10.48 -28.48
CA ASP A 28 -10.19 -11.45 -28.27
C ASP A 28 -9.48 -11.47 -26.90
N LEU A 29 -10.13 -10.98 -25.84
CA LEU A 29 -9.64 -11.22 -24.49
C LEU A 29 -9.57 -12.73 -24.20
N LYS A 30 -8.43 -13.22 -23.71
CA LYS A 30 -8.13 -14.63 -23.42
C LYS A 30 -8.06 -14.92 -21.94
N LYS A 31 -7.63 -13.96 -21.10
CA LYS A 31 -7.58 -14.09 -19.64
C LYS A 31 -7.47 -12.76 -18.90
N VAL A 32 -7.80 -12.80 -17.61
CA VAL A 32 -7.60 -11.68 -16.67
C VAL A 32 -6.58 -12.09 -15.61
N GLU A 33 -5.58 -11.26 -15.37
CA GLU A 33 -4.65 -11.39 -14.25
C GLU A 33 -4.84 -10.22 -13.28
N VAL A 34 -5.10 -10.52 -12.01
CA VAL A 34 -5.20 -9.52 -10.95
C VAL A 34 -4.02 -9.68 -10.01
N HIS A 35 -3.19 -8.64 -9.93
CA HIS A 35 -2.00 -8.58 -9.10
C HIS A 35 -2.22 -7.59 -7.96
N ILE A 36 -2.03 -8.04 -6.72
CA ILE A 36 -2.09 -7.19 -5.53
C ILE A 36 -0.71 -7.17 -4.89
N ILE A 37 -0.04 -6.02 -4.91
CA ILE A 37 1.23 -5.81 -4.23
C ILE A 37 0.96 -5.33 -2.81
N ILE A 38 1.51 -6.03 -1.83
CA ILE A 38 1.64 -5.56 -0.45
C ILE A 38 3.08 -5.08 -0.33
N GLY A 39 3.26 -3.76 -0.37
CA GLY A 39 4.57 -3.11 -0.33
C GLY A 39 4.72 -2.20 0.88
N CYS A 40 5.96 -1.75 1.10
CA CYS A 40 6.26 -0.91 2.25
C CYS A 40 5.76 0.54 2.06
N SER A 41 5.42 1.18 3.17
CA SER A 41 5.16 2.63 3.23
C SER A 41 6.37 3.51 2.88
N ASP A 42 7.58 2.93 2.84
CA ASP A 42 8.83 3.61 2.50
C ASP A 42 8.69 4.43 1.21
N SER A 43 9.15 5.67 1.26
CA SER A 43 9.00 6.61 0.15
C SER A 43 9.77 6.21 -1.11
N ARG A 44 10.77 5.34 -0.99
CA ARG A 44 11.63 4.85 -2.07
C ARG A 44 11.06 3.64 -2.80
N ASP A 45 10.05 2.99 -2.22
CA ASP A 45 9.50 1.71 -2.69
C ASP A 45 8.95 1.75 -4.13
N LEU A 46 8.48 2.92 -4.58
CA LEU A 46 8.08 3.16 -5.97
C LEU A 46 8.95 4.23 -6.61
N SER A 47 9.34 3.95 -7.85
CA SER A 47 10.05 4.86 -8.74
C SER A 47 9.25 5.21 -9.99
N ARG A 48 9.69 6.27 -10.66
CA ARG A 48 9.22 6.60 -12.02
C ARG A 48 9.47 5.43 -12.98
N ALA A 49 10.63 4.78 -12.86
CA ALA A 49 10.99 3.60 -13.65
C ALA A 49 10.02 2.42 -13.45
N PHE A 50 9.54 2.20 -12.21
CA PHE A 50 8.55 1.17 -11.92
C PHE A 50 7.22 1.45 -12.65
N ASN A 51 6.69 2.67 -12.51
CA ASN A 51 5.42 3.03 -13.11
C ASN A 51 5.47 2.94 -14.64
N GLN A 52 6.55 3.46 -15.26
CA GLN A 52 6.76 3.38 -16.71
C GLN A 52 6.86 1.93 -17.21
N SER A 53 7.61 1.08 -16.49
CA SER A 53 7.76 -0.34 -16.84
C SER A 53 6.44 -1.09 -16.70
N CYS A 54 5.66 -0.79 -15.66
CA CYS A 54 4.33 -1.35 -15.43
C CYS A 54 3.36 -0.96 -16.55
N GLU A 55 3.26 0.32 -16.89
CA GLU A 55 2.35 0.81 -17.94
C GLU A 55 2.68 0.18 -19.31
N ALA A 56 3.97 0.12 -19.67
CA ALA A 56 4.40 -0.52 -20.91
C ALA A 56 4.02 -2.02 -20.95
N LEU A 57 4.27 -2.75 -19.85
CA LEU A 57 3.92 -4.17 -19.76
C LEU A 57 2.41 -4.40 -19.80
N ILE A 58 1.58 -3.57 -19.16
CA ILE A 58 0.12 -3.69 -19.24
C ILE A 58 -0.35 -3.59 -20.69
N MET A 59 0.20 -2.64 -21.46
CA MET A 59 -0.17 -2.47 -22.87
C MET A 59 0.27 -3.67 -23.72
N GLU A 60 1.48 -4.19 -23.52
CA GLU A 60 1.97 -5.40 -24.21
C GLU A 60 1.13 -6.64 -23.91
N GLU A 61 0.68 -6.80 -22.66
CA GLU A 61 -0.20 -7.91 -22.26
C GLU A 61 -1.58 -7.78 -22.88
N LEU A 62 -2.11 -6.55 -22.94
CA LEU A 62 -3.40 -6.27 -23.55
C LEU A 62 -3.40 -6.63 -25.03
N GLU A 63 -2.33 -6.29 -25.77
CA GLU A 63 -2.13 -6.69 -27.18
C GLU A 63 -2.11 -8.21 -27.37
N GLN A 64 -1.72 -8.98 -26.34
CA GLN A 64 -1.72 -10.44 -26.37
C GLN A 64 -3.06 -11.06 -25.95
N GLY A 65 -4.08 -10.22 -25.68
CA GLY A 65 -5.39 -10.65 -25.19
C GLY A 65 -5.41 -10.92 -23.68
N LYS A 66 -4.55 -10.26 -22.91
CA LYS A 66 -4.52 -10.39 -21.45
C LYS A 66 -4.82 -9.05 -20.78
N LEU A 67 -5.88 -9.02 -19.97
CA LEU A 67 -6.16 -7.87 -19.11
C LEU A 67 -5.39 -8.04 -17.79
N VAL A 68 -4.53 -7.08 -17.47
CA VAL A 68 -3.77 -7.06 -16.21
C VAL A 68 -4.23 -5.91 -15.33
N GLU A 69 -4.65 -6.21 -14.12
CA GLU A 69 -4.94 -5.22 -13.08
C GLU A 69 -3.88 -5.26 -11.99
N LEU A 70 -3.32 -4.11 -11.63
CA LEU A 70 -2.35 -3.97 -10.55
C LEU A 70 -2.92 -3.09 -9.43
N HIS A 71 -3.03 -3.67 -8.24
CA HIS A 71 -3.45 -3.00 -7.00
C HIS A 71 -2.28 -2.94 -6.03
N ARG A 72 -2.30 -1.93 -5.16
CA ARG A 72 -1.23 -1.74 -4.18
C ARG A 72 -1.75 -1.37 -2.79
N GLU A 73 -1.40 -2.20 -1.83
CA GLU A 73 -1.50 -1.96 -0.41
C GLU A 73 -0.16 -1.41 0.09
N SER A 74 -0.19 -0.28 0.80
CA SER A 74 1.01 0.31 1.41
C SER A 74 0.95 0.09 2.92
N ALA A 75 1.69 -0.90 3.40
CA ALA A 75 1.77 -1.29 4.80
C ALA A 75 3.18 -1.07 5.32
N ALA A 76 3.36 -0.35 6.44
CA ALA A 76 4.70 -0.11 6.98
C ALA A 76 5.40 -1.44 7.27
N GLY A 77 6.58 -1.64 6.67
CA GLY A 77 7.36 -2.87 6.81
C GLY A 77 6.70 -4.11 6.19
N THR A 78 5.59 -3.99 5.46
CA THR A 78 4.88 -5.13 4.86
C THR A 78 4.41 -6.15 5.90
N PHE A 79 4.03 -5.71 7.10
CA PHE A 79 3.41 -6.59 8.10
C PHE A 79 1.97 -6.95 7.69
N ILE A 80 1.64 -8.24 7.75
CA ILE A 80 0.30 -8.76 7.46
C ILE A 80 -0.49 -8.80 8.76
N THR A 81 -1.26 -7.74 8.98
CA THR A 81 -2.19 -7.61 10.10
C THR A 81 -3.63 -7.94 9.67
N PRO A 82 -4.56 -8.12 10.62
CA PRO A 82 -5.95 -8.44 10.30
C PRO A 82 -6.63 -7.44 9.34
N ASP A 83 -6.30 -6.15 9.43
CA ASP A 83 -6.78 -5.11 8.51
C ASP A 83 -6.22 -5.27 7.09
N ILE A 84 -4.95 -5.65 6.95
CA ILE A 84 -4.37 -5.96 5.63
C ILE A 84 -5.02 -7.22 5.04
N VAL A 85 -5.24 -8.27 5.85
CA VAL A 85 -5.97 -9.48 5.39
C VAL A 85 -7.37 -9.13 4.89
N GLU A 86 -8.12 -8.32 5.65
CA GLU A 86 -9.44 -7.83 5.23
C GLU A 86 -9.37 -7.02 3.94
N SER A 87 -8.37 -6.14 3.82
CA SER A 87 -8.14 -5.32 2.63
C SER A 87 -7.92 -6.17 1.37
N ILE A 88 -7.08 -7.21 1.50
CA ILE A 88 -6.81 -8.17 0.42
C ILE A 88 -8.08 -8.95 0.06
N ARG A 89 -8.82 -9.44 1.06
CA ARG A 89 -10.09 -10.16 0.84
C ARG A 89 -11.09 -9.31 0.07
N ASN A 90 -11.29 -8.06 0.49
CA ASN A 90 -12.23 -7.15 -0.16
C ASN A 90 -11.79 -6.82 -1.58
N THR A 91 -10.49 -6.59 -1.79
CA THR A 91 -9.94 -6.41 -3.14
C THR A 91 -10.21 -7.62 -4.03
N ILE A 92 -9.96 -8.84 -3.55
CA ILE A 92 -10.23 -10.08 -4.30
C ILE A 92 -11.72 -10.19 -4.65
N ASN A 93 -12.60 -10.01 -3.66
CA ASN A 93 -14.05 -10.10 -3.85
C ASN A 93 -14.56 -9.05 -4.84
N ASP A 94 -14.13 -7.80 -4.68
CA ASP A 94 -14.48 -6.70 -5.58
C ASP A 94 -14.05 -6.99 -7.02
N ARG A 95 -12.88 -7.59 -7.22
CA ARG A 95 -12.37 -7.93 -8.56
C ARG A 95 -13.11 -9.11 -9.17
N ILE A 96 -13.38 -10.15 -8.40
CA ILE A 96 -14.20 -11.29 -8.87
C ILE A 96 -15.59 -10.79 -9.28
N GLN A 97 -16.19 -9.90 -8.49
CA GLN A 97 -17.48 -9.30 -8.80
C GLN A 97 -17.42 -8.41 -10.06
N ALA A 98 -16.41 -7.55 -10.17
CA ALA A 98 -16.22 -6.69 -11.33
C ALA A 98 -16.07 -7.50 -12.64
N HIS A 99 -15.45 -8.67 -12.56
CA HIS A 99 -15.22 -9.55 -13.71
C HIS A 99 -16.24 -10.68 -13.86
N GLN A 100 -17.38 -10.62 -13.16
CA GLN A 100 -18.37 -11.71 -13.18
C GLN A 100 -18.88 -12.03 -14.60
N VAL A 101 -18.98 -11.03 -15.48
CA VAL A 101 -19.35 -11.22 -16.89
C VAL A 101 -18.30 -12.05 -17.64
N HIS A 102 -17.01 -11.77 -17.41
CA HIS A 102 -15.92 -12.52 -18.02
C HIS A 102 -15.87 -13.96 -17.50
N ILE A 103 -16.05 -14.17 -16.19
CA ILE A 103 -16.14 -15.51 -15.59
C ILE A 103 -17.27 -16.32 -16.24
N LYS A 104 -18.46 -15.72 -16.40
CA LYS A 104 -19.62 -16.36 -17.04
C LYS A 104 -19.36 -16.70 -18.52
N ALA A 105 -18.50 -15.94 -19.19
CA ALA A 105 -18.06 -16.20 -20.55
C ALA A 105 -16.93 -17.25 -20.65
N GLY A 106 -16.51 -17.85 -19.53
CA GLY A 106 -15.46 -18.86 -19.48
C GLY A 106 -14.03 -18.31 -19.50
N LEU A 107 -13.85 -16.99 -19.32
CA LEU A 107 -12.52 -16.39 -19.25
C LEU A 107 -11.86 -16.73 -17.92
N PRO A 108 -10.64 -17.32 -17.93
CA PRO A 108 -9.91 -17.61 -16.71
C PRO A 108 -9.47 -16.30 -16.04
N ILE A 109 -9.61 -16.28 -14.71
CA ILE A 109 -9.08 -15.22 -13.84
C ILE A 109 -8.01 -15.82 -12.94
N GLU A 110 -6.82 -15.24 -12.99
CA GLU A 110 -5.69 -15.61 -12.13
C GLU A 110 -5.45 -14.51 -11.10
N LEU A 111 -5.39 -14.90 -9.82
CA LEU A 111 -5.17 -13.99 -8.70
C LEU A 111 -3.76 -14.18 -8.14
N PHE A 112 -3.03 -13.08 -8.05
CA PHE A 112 -1.69 -13.02 -7.49
C PHE A 112 -1.62 -12.01 -6.36
N VAL A 113 -1.08 -12.41 -5.21
CA VAL A 113 -0.73 -11.52 -4.12
C VAL A 113 0.78 -11.56 -3.91
N HIS A 114 1.42 -10.41 -3.90
CA HIS A 114 2.87 -10.25 -3.80
C HIS A 114 3.21 -9.60 -2.46
N VAL A 115 3.78 -10.39 -1.54
CA VAL A 115 4.28 -9.87 -0.26
C VAL A 115 5.72 -9.41 -0.48
N MET A 116 5.90 -8.08 -0.53
CA MET A 116 7.17 -7.47 -0.92
C MET A 116 7.78 -6.70 0.26
N ALA A 117 8.82 -7.27 0.87
CA ALA A 117 9.69 -6.50 1.75
C ALA A 117 10.70 -5.69 0.92
N HIS A 118 11.39 -4.75 1.54
CA HIS A 118 12.53 -4.07 0.94
C HIS A 118 13.73 -4.08 1.88
N GLY A 119 14.93 -3.97 1.32
CA GLY A 119 16.17 -3.86 2.08
C GLY A 119 17.40 -4.04 1.22
N ASN A 120 18.58 -3.82 1.81
CA ASN A 120 19.83 -4.14 1.12
C ASN A 120 20.13 -5.63 1.26
N VAL A 121 19.86 -6.38 0.20
CA VAL A 121 20.14 -7.81 0.13
C VAL A 121 20.94 -8.14 -1.11
N ARG A 122 21.87 -9.08 -0.98
CA ARG A 122 22.65 -9.61 -2.09
C ARG A 122 22.54 -11.12 -2.17
N LEU A 123 22.75 -11.67 -3.36
CA LEU A 123 22.90 -13.12 -3.51
C LEU A 123 24.16 -13.58 -2.79
N ARG A 124 24.07 -14.71 -2.10
CA ARG A 124 25.23 -15.38 -1.52
C ARG A 124 26.05 -16.05 -2.61
N ASP A 125 27.37 -16.06 -2.43
CA ASP A 125 28.30 -16.71 -3.37
C ASP A 125 27.99 -18.21 -3.57
N CYS A 126 27.42 -18.87 -2.56
CA CYS A 126 27.06 -20.28 -2.64
C CYS A 126 25.90 -20.57 -3.61
N VAL A 127 25.14 -19.57 -4.06
CA VAL A 127 24.05 -19.75 -5.04
C VAL A 127 24.59 -20.18 -6.40
N SER A 128 25.74 -19.63 -6.82
CA SER A 128 26.41 -20.05 -8.06
C SER A 128 26.86 -21.50 -8.02
N ALA A 129 27.25 -21.99 -6.84
CA ALA A 129 27.64 -23.38 -6.62
C ALA A 129 26.44 -24.33 -6.45
N ASN A 130 25.28 -23.81 -6.04
CA ASN A 130 24.05 -24.59 -5.88
C ASN A 130 22.81 -23.82 -6.37
N PRO A 131 22.47 -23.95 -7.67
CA PRO A 131 21.31 -23.28 -8.25
C PRO A 131 19.96 -23.63 -7.59
N ALA A 132 19.86 -24.75 -6.87
CA ALA A 132 18.64 -25.11 -6.13
C ALA A 132 18.36 -24.16 -4.96
N LEU A 133 19.36 -23.39 -4.50
CA LEU A 133 19.16 -22.36 -3.49
C LEU A 133 18.53 -21.09 -4.07
N ASN A 134 18.67 -20.86 -5.37
CA ASN A 134 18.13 -19.67 -6.03
C ASN A 134 16.66 -19.53 -5.69
N GLY A 135 16.22 -18.31 -5.36
CA GLY A 135 14.85 -17.95 -5.00
C GLY A 135 14.32 -18.47 -3.65
N THR A 136 15.22 -18.92 -2.76
CA THR A 136 14.89 -19.28 -1.37
C THR A 136 15.43 -18.22 -0.40
N ILE A 137 14.97 -18.23 0.85
CA ILE A 137 15.54 -17.39 1.93
C ILE A 137 17.05 -17.63 2.18
N HIS A 138 17.59 -18.74 1.68
CA HIS A 138 19.01 -19.09 1.80
C HIS A 138 19.86 -18.55 0.65
N ALA A 139 19.25 -18.10 -0.45
CA ALA A 139 19.99 -17.49 -1.55
C ALA A 139 20.44 -16.06 -1.25
N VAL A 140 19.77 -15.37 -0.33
CA VAL A 140 20.05 -13.97 -0.03
C VAL A 140 20.72 -13.79 1.34
N GLU A 141 21.54 -12.76 1.44
CA GLU A 141 22.04 -12.22 2.70
C GLU A 141 21.79 -10.71 2.78
N MET A 142 21.58 -10.22 4.00
CA MET A 142 21.31 -8.83 4.29
C MET A 142 22.64 -8.12 4.52
N VAL A 143 22.81 -6.93 3.95
CA VAL A 143 23.92 -6.05 4.28
C VAL A 143 23.59 -5.33 5.59
N PRO A 144 24.32 -5.59 6.69
CA PRO A 144 24.03 -4.97 7.98
C PRO A 144 24.19 -3.44 7.91
N ASN A 145 23.38 -2.71 8.69
CA ASN A 145 23.45 -1.26 8.84
C ASN A 145 23.31 -0.45 7.54
N SER A 146 22.75 -1.04 6.47
CA SER A 146 22.50 -0.31 5.23
C SER A 146 21.44 0.78 5.44
N PRO A 147 21.63 2.01 4.91
CA PRO A 147 20.62 3.07 4.97
C PRO A 147 19.35 2.76 4.14
N THR A 148 19.41 1.71 3.31
CA THR A 148 18.28 1.21 2.51
C THR A 148 17.51 0.07 3.18
N ASN A 149 17.98 -0.42 4.35
CA ASN A 149 17.20 -1.36 5.14
C ASN A 149 15.91 -0.71 5.64
N CYS A 150 14.87 -1.53 5.79
CA CYS A 150 13.58 -1.06 6.26
C CYS A 150 13.68 -0.51 7.68
N GLY A 151 13.16 0.71 7.90
CA GLY A 151 13.10 1.31 9.24
C GLY A 151 12.28 0.50 10.24
N MET A 152 11.38 -0.37 9.75
CA MET A 152 10.57 -1.25 10.62
C MET A 152 11.36 -2.39 11.28
N MET A 153 12.67 -2.49 11.03
CA MET A 153 13.59 -3.23 11.92
C MET A 153 13.68 -2.60 13.33
N HIS A 154 13.17 -1.39 13.51
CA HIS A 154 13.13 -0.63 14.77
C HIS A 154 11.70 -0.24 15.17
N ALA A 155 10.71 -1.05 14.78
CA ALA A 155 9.30 -0.71 14.98
C ALA A 155 8.91 -0.66 16.48
N GLU A 156 9.47 -1.55 17.29
CA GLU A 156 9.27 -1.55 18.74
C GLU A 156 9.88 -0.31 19.39
N ASP A 157 11.05 0.14 18.94
CA ASP A 157 11.69 1.38 19.42
C ASP A 157 10.77 2.59 19.18
N VAL A 158 10.18 2.69 17.99
CA VAL A 158 9.22 3.76 17.64
C VAL A 158 7.93 3.65 18.47
N ALA A 159 7.47 2.43 18.75
CA ALA A 159 6.29 2.20 19.59
C ALA A 159 6.55 2.60 21.05
N GLU A 160 7.73 2.29 21.59
CA GLU A 160 8.16 2.68 22.94
C GLU A 160 8.23 4.21 23.07
N GLU A 161 8.76 4.88 22.04
CA GLU A 161 8.77 6.35 22.01
C GLU A 161 7.36 6.95 22.05
N LEU A 162 6.39 6.36 21.33
CA LEU A 162 5.00 6.81 21.36
C LEU A 162 4.38 6.62 22.75
N GLU A 163 4.63 5.47 23.40
CA GLU A 163 4.17 5.22 24.76
C GLU A 163 4.76 6.21 25.76
N LEU A 164 6.07 6.43 25.71
CA LEU A 164 6.75 7.38 26.59
C LEU A 164 6.18 8.79 26.41
N GLN A 165 5.87 9.17 25.18
CA GLN A 165 5.23 10.45 24.89
C GLN A 165 3.83 10.55 25.53
N LEU A 166 3.00 9.51 25.40
CA LEU A 166 1.68 9.47 26.03
C LEU A 166 1.77 9.56 27.57
N LEU A 167 2.73 8.88 28.19
CA LEU A 167 2.95 8.93 29.64
C LEU A 167 3.50 10.29 30.11
N THR A 168 4.33 10.93 29.30
CA THR A 168 4.95 12.22 29.63
C THR A 168 3.94 13.37 29.50
N GLU A 169 3.18 13.39 28.41
CA GLU A 169 2.24 14.48 28.10
C GLU A 169 0.88 14.29 28.76
N GLN A 170 0.56 13.06 29.17
CA GLN A 170 -0.68 12.68 29.83
C GLN A 170 -1.95 13.20 29.12
N PRO A 171 -2.09 12.97 27.80
CA PRO A 171 -3.20 13.51 27.05
C PRO A 171 -4.53 12.86 27.47
N THR A 172 -5.61 13.60 27.25
CA THR A 172 -6.97 13.04 27.30
C THR A 172 -7.34 12.59 25.90
N LEU A 173 -7.45 11.27 25.71
CA LEU A 173 -7.78 10.66 24.43
C LEU A 173 -9.29 10.42 24.31
N ASN A 174 -9.85 10.79 23.16
CA ASN A 174 -11.24 10.51 22.81
C ASN A 174 -11.35 9.07 22.29
N MET A 175 -11.85 8.16 23.11
CA MET A 175 -12.18 6.79 22.72
C MET A 175 -13.57 6.80 22.08
N LEU A 176 -13.61 7.15 20.79
CA LEU A 176 -14.82 6.94 20.00
C LEU A 176 -15.02 5.44 19.85
N ASN A 177 -15.92 4.92 20.67
CA ASN A 177 -16.25 3.52 20.64
C ASN A 177 -17.02 3.27 19.34
N ILE A 178 -16.43 2.53 18.42
CA ILE A 178 -17.13 2.05 17.23
C ILE A 178 -18.38 1.29 17.71
N GLY A 179 -19.56 1.87 17.49
CA GLY A 179 -20.84 1.30 17.91
C GLY A 179 -21.20 1.48 19.40
N GLY A 180 -20.46 2.28 20.18
CA GLY A 180 -20.73 2.54 21.59
C GLY A 180 -20.81 4.03 21.95
N LYS A 181 -21.01 4.33 23.24
CA LYS A 181 -20.96 5.72 23.73
C LYS A 181 -19.53 6.26 23.64
N PRO A 182 -19.33 7.51 23.18
CA PRO A 182 -18.06 8.19 23.29
C PRO A 182 -17.58 8.21 24.75
N GLU A 183 -16.31 7.88 24.96
CA GLU A 183 -15.66 7.91 26.26
C GLU A 183 -14.34 8.67 26.13
N THR A 184 -13.93 9.39 27.16
CA THR A 184 -12.63 10.06 27.19
C THR A 184 -11.77 9.46 28.29
N LYS A 185 -10.50 9.18 28.01
CA LYS A 185 -9.56 8.63 28.98
C LYS A 185 -8.29 9.46 29.02
N GLN A 186 -7.96 10.01 30.19
CA GLN A 186 -6.65 10.59 30.43
C GLN A 186 -5.63 9.48 30.68
N ILE A 187 -4.49 9.53 29.98
CA ILE A 187 -3.37 8.61 30.17
C ILE A 187 -2.49 9.17 31.30
N LYS A 188 -2.38 8.48 32.44
CA LYS A 188 -1.46 8.86 33.53
C LYS A 188 -0.44 7.78 33.84
N THR A 189 -0.79 6.54 33.53
CA THR A 189 -0.04 5.34 33.89
C THR A 189 -0.07 4.33 32.75
N GLU A 190 0.82 3.34 32.79
CA GLU A 190 0.78 2.20 31.88
C GLU A 190 -0.55 1.45 31.93
N SER A 191 -1.19 1.38 33.11
CA SER A 191 -2.51 0.76 33.26
C SER A 191 -3.57 1.49 32.44
N ASP A 192 -3.46 2.81 32.28
CA ASP A 192 -4.35 3.58 31.42
C ASP A 192 -4.12 3.28 29.94
N ILE A 193 -2.86 3.07 29.53
CA ILE A 193 -2.53 2.64 28.16
C ILE A 193 -3.10 1.25 27.89
N LYS A 194 -2.86 0.27 28.78
CA LYS A 194 -3.42 -1.10 28.62
C LYS A 194 -4.94 -1.08 28.53
N TYR A 195 -5.59 -0.33 29.42
CA TYR A 195 -7.04 -0.13 29.37
C TYR A 195 -7.48 0.45 28.02
N PHE A 196 -6.83 1.52 27.57
CA PHE A 196 -7.12 2.15 26.29
C PHE A 196 -6.94 1.19 25.11
N MET A 197 -5.83 0.44 25.07
CA MET A 197 -5.52 -0.56 24.05
C MET A 197 -6.56 -1.68 24.00
N GLU A 198 -7.03 -2.14 25.15
CA GLU A 198 -8.06 -3.17 25.24
C GLU A 198 -9.41 -2.65 24.73
N ARG A 199 -9.77 -1.41 25.11
CA ARG A 199 -11.06 -0.83 24.76
C ARG A 199 -11.16 -0.50 23.27
N VAL A 200 -10.13 0.14 22.70
CA VAL A 200 -10.13 0.66 21.34
C VAL A 200 -9.62 -0.38 20.33
N TYR A 201 -8.44 -0.93 20.57
CA TYR A 201 -7.74 -1.80 19.60
C TYR A 201 -7.91 -3.30 19.88
N LYS A 202 -8.64 -3.66 20.95
CA LYS A 202 -8.86 -5.05 21.41
C LYS A 202 -7.55 -5.78 21.70
N GLN A 203 -6.58 -5.07 22.28
CA GLN A 203 -5.27 -5.61 22.66
C GLN A 203 -5.10 -5.58 24.17
N HIS A 204 -4.64 -6.68 24.75
CA HIS A 204 -4.40 -6.80 26.20
C HIS A 204 -2.97 -6.40 26.61
N SER A 205 -2.23 -5.76 25.71
CA SER A 205 -0.83 -5.38 25.88
C SER A 205 -0.64 -3.86 25.88
N LEU A 206 0.60 -3.43 26.11
CA LEU A 206 1.04 -2.10 25.67
C LEU A 206 1.23 -2.09 24.13
N ILE A 207 1.52 -0.93 23.56
CA ILE A 207 1.80 -0.71 22.13
C ILE A 207 3.09 -1.46 21.74
N ALA A 208 4.21 -1.16 22.40
CA ALA A 208 5.53 -1.75 22.19
C ALA A 208 5.61 -3.19 22.74
N ALA A 209 4.96 -3.46 23.88
CA ALA A 209 5.03 -4.77 24.53
C ALA A 209 3.89 -5.72 24.09
N GLY A 210 3.65 -5.89 22.78
CA GLY A 210 2.77 -6.95 22.27
C GLY A 210 1.94 -6.62 21.04
N TRP A 211 1.70 -5.33 20.73
CA TRP A 211 0.91 -4.94 19.56
C TRP A 211 1.77 -4.76 18.30
N VAL A 212 2.99 -4.25 18.48
CA VAL A 212 3.97 -3.98 17.41
C VAL A 212 5.18 -4.89 17.62
N LYS A 213 5.77 -5.38 16.53
CA LYS A 213 7.03 -6.14 16.54
C LYS A 213 7.97 -5.60 15.48
N SER A 214 9.26 -5.63 15.78
CA SER A 214 10.30 -5.25 14.81
C SER A 214 10.58 -6.38 13.83
N ILE A 215 11.03 -6.00 12.63
CA ILE A 215 11.55 -6.97 11.66
C ILE A 215 12.94 -7.43 12.13
N VAL A 216 13.05 -8.71 12.48
CA VAL A 216 14.33 -9.29 12.93
C VAL A 216 15.26 -9.60 11.76
N ASP A 217 14.73 -10.15 10.67
CA ASP A 217 15.52 -10.54 9.49
C ASP A 217 14.74 -10.25 8.20
N LEU A 218 15.14 -9.19 7.48
CA LEU A 218 14.48 -8.76 6.24
C LEU A 218 14.41 -9.86 5.17
N ARG A 219 15.34 -10.83 5.20
CA ARG A 219 15.40 -11.92 4.23
C ARG A 219 14.27 -12.92 4.43
N ARG A 220 13.87 -13.13 5.68
CA ARG A 220 12.82 -14.08 6.07
C ARG A 220 11.46 -13.42 6.16
N HIS A 221 11.44 -12.13 6.48
CA HIS A 221 10.23 -11.36 6.76
C HIS A 221 9.14 -11.55 5.71
N ALA A 222 9.43 -11.32 4.42
CA ALA A 222 8.43 -11.49 3.36
C ALA A 222 7.84 -12.91 3.31
N CYS A 223 8.65 -13.94 3.59
CA CYS A 223 8.18 -15.32 3.66
C CYS A 223 7.30 -15.58 4.88
N GLU A 224 7.70 -15.11 6.06
CA GLU A 224 6.92 -15.23 7.29
C GLU A 224 5.55 -14.56 7.13
N GLN A 225 5.55 -13.34 6.58
CA GLN A 225 4.33 -12.59 6.26
C GLN A 225 3.46 -13.29 5.21
N LYS A 226 4.06 -13.92 4.18
CA LYS A 226 3.33 -14.76 3.23
C LYS A 226 2.64 -15.95 3.91
N LEU A 227 3.27 -16.58 4.91
CA LEU A 227 2.65 -17.68 5.65
C LEU A 227 1.46 -17.19 6.48
N VAL A 228 1.61 -16.07 7.20
CA VAL A 228 0.49 -15.44 7.93
C VAL A 228 -0.68 -15.14 7.00
N LEU A 229 -0.42 -14.54 5.83
CA LEU A 229 -1.47 -14.27 4.85
C LEU A 229 -2.12 -15.55 4.33
N ARG A 230 -1.31 -16.56 3.98
CA ARG A 230 -1.82 -17.84 3.47
C ARG A 230 -2.75 -18.50 4.47
N ASP A 231 -2.35 -18.56 5.74
CA ASP A 231 -3.14 -19.19 6.80
C ASP A 231 -4.46 -18.45 6.99
N ALA A 232 -4.44 -17.12 6.99
CA ALA A 232 -5.64 -16.31 7.13
C ALA A 232 -6.61 -16.48 5.94
N LEU A 233 -6.11 -16.52 4.70
CA LEU A 233 -6.96 -16.72 3.52
C LEU A 233 -7.49 -18.16 3.42
N ASN A 234 -6.74 -19.16 3.88
CA ASN A 234 -7.18 -20.56 3.90
C ASN A 234 -8.31 -20.82 4.92
N GLN A 235 -8.35 -20.06 6.02
CA GLN A 235 -9.41 -20.14 7.03
C GLN A 235 -10.71 -19.47 6.57
N ASP A 236 -10.66 -18.70 5.49
CA ASP A 236 -11.82 -18.00 4.94
C ASP A 236 -12.67 -18.92 4.05
N ALA A 237 -13.88 -19.23 4.51
CA ALA A 237 -14.82 -20.08 3.79
C ALA A 237 -15.19 -19.51 2.41
N SER A 238 -15.22 -18.18 2.24
CA SER A 238 -15.56 -17.53 0.97
C SER A 238 -14.46 -17.67 -0.08
N LEU A 239 -13.21 -17.90 0.34
CA LEU A 239 -12.05 -17.99 -0.55
C LEU A 239 -11.58 -19.43 -0.83
N ARG A 240 -12.16 -20.43 -0.16
CA ARG A 240 -11.70 -21.84 -0.22
C ARG A 240 -11.60 -22.44 -1.63
N ASN A 241 -12.45 -21.99 -2.56
CA ASN A 241 -12.48 -22.50 -3.94
C ASN A 241 -11.80 -21.56 -4.95
N ILE A 242 -11.15 -20.51 -4.48
CA ILE A 242 -10.48 -19.52 -5.31
C ILE A 242 -8.99 -19.81 -5.30
N ARG A 243 -8.40 -20.04 -6.48
CA ARG A 243 -6.95 -20.24 -6.60
C ARG A 243 -6.23 -18.90 -6.48
N ILE A 244 -5.65 -18.64 -5.31
CA ILE A 244 -4.86 -17.45 -5.02
C ILE A 244 -3.38 -17.82 -4.95
N ASN A 245 -2.57 -17.30 -5.87
CA ASN A 245 -1.12 -17.46 -5.87
C ASN A 245 -0.50 -16.39 -4.96
N ILE A 246 0.22 -16.78 -3.91
CA ILE A 246 0.90 -15.82 -3.03
C ILE A 246 2.40 -15.99 -3.20
N THR A 247 3.07 -14.91 -3.56
CA THR A 247 4.53 -14.85 -3.70
C THR A 247 5.15 -13.97 -2.63
N ALA A 248 6.44 -14.19 -2.36
CA ALA A 248 7.21 -13.36 -1.44
C ALA A 248 8.60 -13.04 -1.99
N GLY A 249 9.05 -11.82 -1.72
CA GLY A 249 10.37 -11.37 -2.16
C GLY A 249 10.84 -10.11 -1.45
N VAL A 250 12.09 -9.78 -1.69
CA VAL A 250 12.76 -8.59 -1.16
C VAL A 250 13.17 -7.71 -2.34
N GLN A 251 12.65 -6.49 -2.40
CA GLN A 251 13.11 -5.45 -3.30
C GLN A 251 14.42 -4.86 -2.77
N ASN A 252 15.48 -4.93 -3.57
CA ASN A 252 16.72 -4.25 -3.27
C ASN A 252 16.77 -2.92 -4.04
N TYR A 253 16.89 -1.82 -3.30
CA TYR A 253 16.97 -0.48 -3.88
C TYR A 253 18.34 -0.19 -4.51
N GLU A 254 19.40 -0.93 -4.14
CA GLU A 254 20.76 -0.69 -4.63
C GLU A 254 21.00 -1.23 -6.04
N ASP A 255 20.49 -2.42 -6.34
CA ASP A 255 20.63 -3.05 -7.67
C ASP A 255 19.31 -3.07 -8.47
N HIS A 256 18.27 -2.42 -7.92
CA HIS A 256 16.92 -2.33 -8.46
C HIS A 256 16.31 -3.69 -8.84
N PHE A 257 16.67 -4.73 -8.11
CA PHE A 257 16.21 -6.09 -8.35
C PHE A 257 15.20 -6.55 -7.31
N TYR A 258 14.29 -7.42 -7.74
CA TYR A 258 13.34 -8.09 -6.87
C TYR A 258 13.77 -9.55 -6.67
N TYR A 259 14.26 -9.85 -5.48
CA TYR A 259 14.69 -11.17 -5.08
C TYR A 259 13.50 -11.97 -4.53
N ARG A 260 12.96 -12.88 -5.34
CA ARG A 260 12.04 -13.93 -4.85
C ARG A 260 12.73 -14.73 -3.74
N VAL A 261 12.04 -15.01 -2.63
CA VAL A 261 12.59 -15.83 -1.52
C VAL A 261 11.66 -16.98 -1.12
N ASP A 262 10.67 -17.26 -1.96
CA ASP A 262 9.47 -18.01 -1.60
C ASP A 262 9.38 -19.45 -2.12
N SER A 263 10.42 -19.92 -2.79
CA SER A 263 10.56 -21.25 -3.39
C SER A 263 9.47 -21.63 -4.43
N ASN A 264 8.64 -20.68 -4.88
CA ASN A 264 7.51 -20.96 -5.78
C ASN A 264 7.93 -21.03 -7.27
N PHE A 265 8.98 -21.77 -7.64
CA PHE A 265 9.51 -21.78 -9.02
C PHE A 265 8.51 -22.31 -10.05
N HIS A 266 7.57 -23.15 -9.63
CA HIS A 266 6.51 -23.68 -10.48
C HIS A 266 5.61 -22.60 -11.08
N LEU A 267 5.57 -21.39 -10.51
CA LEU A 267 4.82 -20.26 -11.06
C LEU A 267 5.53 -19.55 -12.21
N GLY A 268 6.83 -19.82 -12.44
CA GLY A 268 7.65 -19.05 -13.35
C GLY A 268 7.77 -17.56 -12.94
N PRO A 269 8.24 -16.69 -13.86
CA PRO A 269 8.22 -15.23 -13.67
C PRO A 269 6.79 -14.70 -13.70
N THR A 270 6.38 -14.03 -12.63
CA THR A 270 5.11 -13.31 -12.53
C THR A 270 5.15 -11.96 -13.25
N PHE A 271 4.01 -11.27 -13.36
CA PHE A 271 3.96 -9.91 -13.89
C PHE A 271 4.90 -8.95 -13.13
N VAL A 272 4.93 -9.02 -11.79
CA VAL A 272 5.82 -8.20 -10.96
C VAL A 272 7.29 -8.52 -11.21
N ASP A 273 7.65 -9.80 -11.34
CA ASP A 273 9.04 -10.20 -11.67
C ASP A 273 9.49 -9.57 -13.00
N ARG A 274 8.57 -9.46 -13.98
CA ARG A 274 8.85 -8.87 -15.29
C ARG A 274 8.97 -7.35 -15.25
N ILE A 275 8.21 -6.66 -14.38
CA ILE A 275 8.39 -5.22 -14.14
C ILE A 275 9.83 -4.94 -13.70
N TYR A 276 10.31 -5.62 -12.66
CA TYR A 276 11.67 -5.40 -12.14
C TYR A 276 12.76 -5.82 -13.15
N LYS A 277 12.53 -6.90 -13.90
CA LYS A 277 13.44 -7.28 -14.99
C LYS A 277 13.55 -6.17 -16.04
N ARG A 278 12.44 -5.56 -16.43
CA ARG A 278 12.41 -4.45 -17.40
C ARG A 278 13.09 -3.21 -16.84
N MET A 279 12.77 -2.82 -15.60
CA MET A 279 13.42 -1.70 -14.91
C MET A 279 14.95 -1.83 -14.93
N LYS A 280 15.47 -3.01 -14.58
CA LYS A 280 16.91 -3.29 -14.56
C LYS A 280 17.57 -3.23 -15.93
N SER A 281 16.82 -3.49 -17.00
CA SER A 281 17.33 -3.45 -18.38
C SER A 281 17.30 -2.05 -19.01
N GLY A 282 16.62 -1.10 -18.39
CA GLY A 282 16.47 0.27 -18.87
C GLY A 282 17.19 1.30 -18.01
N PRO A 283 17.16 2.59 -18.40
CA PRO A 283 17.58 3.67 -17.52
C PRO A 283 16.67 3.75 -16.28
N ILE A 284 17.26 4.07 -15.13
CA ILE A 284 16.56 4.23 -13.86
C ILE A 284 16.72 5.69 -13.42
N PRO A 285 15.81 6.60 -13.82
CA PRO A 285 16.00 8.05 -13.70
C PRO A 285 16.19 8.53 -12.25
N ASP A 286 15.68 7.78 -11.28
CA ASP A 286 15.64 8.10 -9.86
C ASP A 286 16.45 7.11 -8.99
N ALA A 287 17.45 6.45 -9.58
CA ALA A 287 18.31 5.48 -8.88
C ALA A 287 19.00 6.08 -7.64
N ALA A 288 19.53 7.30 -7.77
CA ALA A 288 20.25 7.98 -6.69
C ALA A 288 19.34 8.27 -5.48
N GLN A 289 18.05 8.57 -5.72
CA GLN A 289 17.07 8.84 -4.68
C GLN A 289 16.67 7.55 -3.94
N GLN A 290 16.62 6.41 -4.63
CA GLN A 290 16.26 5.12 -4.02
C GLN A 290 17.32 4.58 -3.05
N VAL A 291 18.59 4.93 -3.23
CA VAL A 291 19.68 4.46 -2.36
C VAL A 291 20.01 5.41 -1.20
N CYS A 292 19.47 6.63 -1.24
CA CYS A 292 19.63 7.60 -0.15
C CYS A 292 18.75 7.27 1.06
N LYS A 293 19.10 7.83 2.23
CA LYS A 293 18.18 7.86 3.39
C LYS A 293 16.91 8.60 2.97
N GLN A 294 15.74 8.02 3.26
CA GLN A 294 14.48 8.62 2.87
C GLN A 294 14.29 10.02 3.48
N LYS A 295 13.83 10.95 2.64
CA LYS A 295 13.48 12.33 3.03
C LYS A 295 12.23 12.75 2.24
N PRO A 296 11.08 12.10 2.51
CA PRO A 296 9.84 12.44 1.82
C PRO A 296 9.46 13.89 2.07
N MET A 297 8.81 14.48 1.06
CA MET A 297 8.27 15.83 1.15
C MET A 297 6.84 15.85 1.68
N ILE A 298 6.11 14.74 1.53
CA ILE A 298 4.71 14.66 1.92
C ILE A 298 4.33 13.24 2.35
N GLY A 299 3.40 13.15 3.30
CA GLY A 299 2.73 11.90 3.64
C GLY A 299 1.47 11.68 2.81
N LEU A 300 1.01 10.43 2.69
CA LEU A 300 -0.18 10.08 1.92
C LEU A 300 -1.00 9.00 2.62
N PHE A 301 -2.26 9.28 2.91
CA PHE A 301 -3.30 8.28 3.15
C PHE A 301 -4.09 8.04 1.86
N HIS A 302 -4.19 6.80 1.37
CA HIS A 302 -4.90 6.54 0.12
C HIS A 302 -5.68 5.22 0.09
N HIS A 303 -6.77 5.19 -0.70
CA HIS A 303 -7.42 3.94 -1.07
C HIS A 303 -6.54 3.13 -2.04
N SER A 304 -6.41 1.81 -1.84
CA SER A 304 -5.53 0.95 -2.67
C SER A 304 -6.00 0.75 -4.11
N GLY A 305 -7.29 0.97 -4.35
CA GLY A 305 -7.90 1.01 -5.68
C GLY A 305 -7.53 2.22 -6.54
N ILE A 306 -6.76 3.20 -6.02
CA ILE A 306 -6.27 4.33 -6.81
C ILE A 306 -4.92 3.97 -7.44
N SER A 307 -4.89 3.85 -8.76
CA SER A 307 -3.65 3.63 -9.51
C SER A 307 -2.70 4.82 -9.33
N ASN A 308 -1.41 4.53 -9.14
CA ASN A 308 -0.34 5.53 -9.04
C ASN A 308 -0.58 6.65 -7.99
N ALA A 309 -1.25 6.35 -6.86
CA ALA A 309 -1.64 7.33 -5.85
C ALA A 309 -0.50 8.28 -5.40
N ARG A 310 0.74 7.78 -5.27
CA ARG A 310 1.92 8.62 -4.96
C ARG A 310 2.21 9.66 -6.04
N ALA A 311 2.17 9.27 -7.30
CA ALA A 311 2.39 10.19 -8.40
C ALA A 311 1.26 11.21 -8.52
N THR A 312 0.01 10.78 -8.33
CA THR A 312 -1.16 11.65 -8.28
C THR A 312 -1.03 12.69 -7.16
N ALA A 313 -0.56 12.29 -5.97
CA ALA A 313 -0.33 13.19 -4.85
C ALA A 313 0.69 14.27 -5.19
N ILE A 314 1.83 13.92 -5.81
CA ILE A 314 2.85 14.90 -6.22
C ILE A 314 2.34 15.83 -7.33
N ALA A 315 1.64 15.29 -8.34
CA ALA A 315 1.07 16.08 -9.42
C ALA A 315 0.09 17.13 -8.89
N LEU A 316 -0.76 16.76 -7.92
CA LEU A 316 -1.75 17.67 -7.33
C LEU A 316 -1.13 18.66 -6.33
N HIS A 317 -0.23 18.18 -5.47
CA HIS A 317 0.32 18.98 -4.39
C HIS A 317 1.41 19.94 -4.88
N SER A 318 2.35 19.44 -5.67
CA SER A 318 3.57 20.17 -6.04
C SER A 318 3.60 20.56 -7.51
N LYS A 319 2.72 20.01 -8.36
CA LYS A 319 2.70 20.24 -9.82
C LYS A 319 4.04 19.89 -10.49
N THR A 320 4.74 18.91 -9.94
CA THR A 320 6.02 18.41 -10.44
C THR A 320 5.89 16.96 -10.89
N SER A 321 6.89 16.47 -11.61
CA SER A 321 7.02 15.03 -11.88
C SER A 321 7.29 14.24 -10.60
N PHE A 322 6.68 13.07 -10.49
CA PHE A 322 6.98 12.12 -9.41
C PHE A 322 8.37 11.50 -9.54
N GLN A 323 9.07 11.39 -8.40
CA GLN A 323 10.35 10.71 -8.23
C GLN A 323 10.31 9.83 -6.98
N ALA A 324 11.09 8.74 -6.98
CA ALA A 324 11.28 7.95 -5.77
C ALA A 324 11.74 8.81 -4.58
N GLY A 325 11.29 8.43 -3.39
CA GLY A 325 11.67 9.11 -2.14
C GLY A 325 10.82 10.33 -1.79
N GLN A 326 9.86 10.75 -2.63
CA GLN A 326 9.05 11.95 -2.36
C GLN A 326 7.85 11.72 -1.45
N VAL A 327 7.20 10.55 -1.51
CA VAL A 327 5.92 10.30 -0.82
C VAL A 327 6.01 9.10 0.10
N PHE A 328 5.83 9.31 1.41
CA PHE A 328 5.63 8.24 2.38
C PHE A 328 4.15 7.89 2.46
N SER A 329 3.76 6.62 2.24
CA SER A 329 2.34 6.27 2.02
C SER A 329 1.80 5.20 2.95
N ILE A 330 0.60 5.42 3.47
CA ILE A 330 -0.24 4.45 4.15
C ILE A 330 -1.47 4.23 3.28
N GLY A 331 -1.72 2.99 2.86
CA GLY A 331 -2.75 2.72 1.87
C GLY A 331 -3.41 1.38 2.03
N SER A 332 -4.74 1.37 1.95
CA SER A 332 -5.57 0.17 2.09
C SER A 332 -6.93 0.35 1.43
N SER A 333 -7.60 -0.72 1.02
CA SER A 333 -9.01 -0.67 0.59
C SER A 333 -9.93 -0.36 1.78
N MET A 334 -9.48 -0.67 3.01
CA MET A 334 -10.19 -0.42 4.26
C MET A 334 -9.88 0.95 4.86
N ILE A 335 -9.11 1.80 4.17
CA ILE A 335 -8.60 3.05 4.76
C ILE A 335 -9.71 4.02 5.20
N GLY A 336 -10.85 3.99 4.51
CA GLY A 336 -12.03 4.80 4.82
C GLY A 336 -13.08 4.13 5.70
N ASP A 337 -12.80 2.96 6.28
CA ASP A 337 -13.74 2.28 7.18
C ASP A 337 -13.77 2.96 8.56
N ILE A 338 -14.74 3.86 8.74
CA ILE A 338 -14.95 4.60 9.99
C ILE A 338 -15.38 3.71 11.16
N SER A 339 -15.73 2.44 10.90
CA SER A 339 -16.11 1.47 11.92
C SER A 339 -14.93 0.71 12.50
N ARG A 340 -13.68 1.06 12.16
CA ARG A 340 -12.49 0.37 12.68
C ARG A 340 -11.39 1.38 13.00
N PRO A 341 -10.63 1.20 14.10
CA PRO A 341 -9.45 2.02 14.30
C PRO A 341 -8.37 1.62 13.29
N PHE A 342 -7.31 2.41 13.15
CA PHE A 342 -6.15 2.07 12.35
C PHE A 342 -5.35 0.92 12.99
N GLY A 343 -4.73 0.08 12.15
CA GLY A 343 -3.89 -1.03 12.60
C GLY A 343 -2.57 -0.56 13.20
N ALA A 344 -1.89 -1.44 13.95
CA ALA A 344 -0.65 -1.14 14.67
C ALA A 344 0.40 -0.44 13.80
N TYR A 345 0.68 -1.01 12.63
CA TYR A 345 1.72 -0.51 11.73
C TYR A 345 1.29 0.71 10.92
N GLN A 346 -0.02 0.99 10.82
CA GLN A 346 -0.51 2.26 10.29
C GLN A 346 -0.28 3.37 11.32
N VAL A 347 -0.57 3.11 12.61
CA VAL A 347 -0.32 4.05 13.71
C VAL A 347 1.17 4.33 13.88
N VAL A 348 2.00 3.30 14.02
CA VAL A 348 3.45 3.46 14.18
C VAL A 348 4.08 4.05 12.92
N GLY A 349 3.64 3.63 11.73
CA GLY A 349 4.10 4.21 10.48
C GLY A 349 3.77 5.71 10.35
N TYR A 350 2.57 6.12 10.78
CA TYR A 350 2.17 7.53 10.81
C TYR A 350 2.99 8.33 11.81
N TYR A 351 3.12 7.83 13.05
CA TYR A 351 3.96 8.46 14.07
C TYR A 351 5.42 8.63 13.60
N TYR A 352 5.99 7.60 12.98
CA TYR A 352 7.32 7.67 12.37
C TYR A 352 7.41 8.74 11.27
N GLY A 353 6.45 8.76 10.34
CA GLY A 353 6.42 9.76 9.27
C GLY A 353 6.35 11.19 9.82
N VAL A 354 5.51 11.43 10.81
CA VAL A 354 5.33 12.76 11.42
C VAL A 354 6.56 13.17 12.23
N LYS A 355 6.99 12.33 13.19
CA LYS A 355 8.05 12.69 14.16
C LYS A 355 9.46 12.56 13.58
N HIS A 356 9.76 11.47 12.87
CA HIS A 356 11.12 11.14 12.45
C HIS A 356 11.44 11.59 11.02
N LEU A 357 10.42 11.67 10.15
CA LEU A 357 10.57 12.21 8.80
C LEU A 357 10.15 13.69 8.71
N ASN A 358 9.66 14.29 9.80
CA ASN A 358 9.18 15.67 9.88
C ASN A 358 8.08 15.99 8.86
N LEU A 359 7.17 15.05 8.61
CA LEU A 359 6.05 15.25 7.71
C LEU A 359 4.91 15.97 8.43
N ASP A 360 4.83 17.28 8.22
CA ASP A 360 3.77 18.16 8.73
C ASP A 360 2.58 18.29 7.76
N GLN A 361 2.70 17.74 6.54
CA GLN A 361 1.64 17.73 5.53
C GLN A 361 1.35 16.30 5.05
N TRP A 362 0.06 15.95 5.00
CA TRP A 362 -0.41 14.65 4.56
C TRP A 362 -1.57 14.79 3.59
N VAL A 363 -1.40 14.27 2.37
CA VAL A 363 -2.51 14.13 1.42
C VAL A 363 -3.44 13.02 1.87
N VAL A 364 -4.74 13.24 1.74
CA VAL A 364 -5.77 12.22 1.99
C VAL A 364 -6.56 12.02 0.70
N MET A 365 -6.51 10.80 0.17
CA MET A 365 -7.01 10.49 -1.17
C MET A 365 -7.94 9.27 -1.20
N GLY A 366 -9.23 9.53 -1.37
CA GLY A 366 -10.24 8.52 -1.68
C GLY A 366 -10.51 8.37 -3.18
N ARG A 367 -11.26 7.33 -3.56
CA ARG A 367 -11.77 7.13 -4.94
C ARG A 367 -12.66 8.28 -5.39
N ASP A 368 -13.31 8.96 -4.43
CA ASP A 368 -14.14 10.14 -4.63
C ASP A 368 -14.07 11.05 -3.39
N GLU A 369 -14.81 12.17 -3.43
CA GLU A 369 -14.92 13.14 -2.33
C GLU A 369 -15.46 12.50 -1.06
N LEU A 370 -16.53 11.70 -1.17
CA LEU A 370 -17.16 11.05 -0.03
C LEU A 370 -16.21 10.06 0.66
N GLU A 371 -15.43 9.29 -0.09
CA GLU A 371 -14.42 8.41 0.49
C GLU A 371 -13.27 9.20 1.11
N THR A 372 -12.86 10.30 0.50
CA THR A 372 -11.85 11.20 1.07
C THR A 372 -12.30 11.75 2.42
N GLU A 373 -13.56 12.20 2.52
CA GLU A 373 -14.17 12.66 3.77
C GLU A 373 -14.25 11.56 4.83
N ARG A 374 -14.62 10.32 4.44
CA ARG A 374 -14.62 9.18 5.37
C ARG A 374 -13.22 8.87 5.91
N ILE A 375 -12.18 8.95 5.07
CA ILE A 375 -10.79 8.74 5.52
C ILE A 375 -10.40 9.85 6.51
N MET A 376 -10.67 11.11 6.18
CA MET A 376 -10.44 12.25 7.08
C MET A 376 -11.14 12.07 8.42
N MET A 377 -12.42 11.68 8.38
CA MET A 377 -13.22 11.41 9.59
C MET A 377 -12.60 10.29 10.42
N ARG A 378 -12.13 9.21 9.79
CA ARG A 378 -11.44 8.12 10.50
C ARG A 378 -10.14 8.58 11.14
N ILE A 379 -9.34 9.40 10.44
CA ILE A 379 -8.08 9.97 10.98
C ILE A 379 -8.36 10.78 12.25
N HIS A 380 -9.39 11.63 12.24
CA HIS A 380 -9.78 12.40 13.42
C HIS A 380 -10.40 11.56 14.53
N ASN A 381 -11.11 10.49 14.16
CA ASN A 381 -11.83 9.66 15.12
C ASN A 381 -10.99 8.55 15.75
N ASP A 382 -9.88 8.16 15.11
CA ASP A 382 -8.94 7.22 15.70
C ASP A 382 -8.15 7.92 16.81
N PRO A 383 -8.12 7.40 18.05
CA PRO A 383 -7.59 8.18 19.16
C PRO A 383 -6.07 8.36 19.10
N LEU A 384 -5.30 7.39 18.57
CA LEU A 384 -3.85 7.54 18.44
C LEU A 384 -3.48 8.38 17.23
N ILE A 385 -4.06 8.11 16.06
CA ILE A 385 -3.83 8.91 14.85
C ILE A 385 -4.30 10.36 15.05
N GLY A 386 -5.45 10.57 15.66
CA GLY A 386 -5.99 11.88 16.00
C GLY A 386 -5.06 12.64 16.94
N TYR A 387 -4.63 11.99 18.03
CA TYR A 387 -3.63 12.57 18.94
C TYR A 387 -2.34 12.96 18.22
N ILE A 388 -1.78 12.09 17.36
CA ILE A 388 -0.56 12.40 16.59
C ILE A 388 -0.82 13.61 15.68
N THR A 389 -1.95 13.64 14.99
CA THR A 389 -2.32 14.74 14.07
C THR A 389 -2.38 16.08 14.80
N GLU A 390 -3.08 16.13 15.94
CA GLU A 390 -3.22 17.34 16.75
C GLU A 390 -1.90 17.76 17.40
N ARG A 391 -1.20 16.81 18.01
CA ARG A 391 0.02 17.06 18.78
C ARG A 391 1.16 17.62 17.94
N PHE A 392 1.27 17.18 16.69
CA PHE A 392 2.30 17.63 15.77
C PHE A 392 1.80 18.67 14.76
N ASN A 393 0.58 19.17 14.94
CA ASN A 393 -0.05 20.17 14.05
C ASN A 393 -0.01 19.75 12.57
N VAL A 394 -0.34 18.48 12.31
CA VAL A 394 -0.28 17.90 10.97
C VAL A 394 -1.42 18.46 10.13
N ARG A 395 -1.09 19.03 8.97
CA ARG A 395 -2.06 19.52 8.00
C ARG A 395 -2.49 18.41 7.05
N LEU A 396 -3.74 18.00 7.16
CA LEU A 396 -4.38 17.07 6.25
C LEU A 396 -4.92 17.80 5.00
N LEU A 397 -4.58 17.31 3.82
CA LEU A 397 -4.93 17.89 2.52
C LEU A 397 -5.88 16.95 1.76
N PRO A 398 -7.20 17.18 1.78
CA PRO A 398 -8.15 16.32 1.07
C PRO A 398 -7.99 16.50 -0.44
N MET A 399 -7.79 15.39 -1.16
CA MET A 399 -7.60 15.35 -2.60
C MET A 399 -8.39 14.16 -3.19
N PRO A 400 -9.63 14.33 -3.64
CA PRO A 400 -10.37 13.24 -4.28
C PRO A 400 -9.68 12.84 -5.60
N SER A 401 -9.62 11.54 -5.88
CA SER A 401 -9.05 11.07 -7.16
C SER A 401 -9.98 11.28 -8.35
N LYS A 402 -11.31 11.31 -8.14
CA LYS A 402 -12.30 11.62 -9.17
C LYS A 402 -12.33 13.13 -9.44
N GLY A 403 -11.78 13.53 -10.56
CA GLY A 403 -11.62 14.93 -10.96
C GLY A 403 -10.47 15.16 -11.95
N MET A 404 -9.54 14.21 -12.04
CA MET A 404 -8.44 14.24 -13.02
C MET A 404 -8.74 13.32 -14.19
N ASN A 405 -8.61 13.84 -15.42
CA ASN A 405 -8.59 12.98 -16.59
C ASN A 405 -7.18 12.35 -16.72
N ASN A 406 -7.08 11.15 -17.28
CA ASN A 406 -5.78 10.48 -17.46
C ASN A 406 -4.83 11.23 -18.40
N GLN A 407 -5.34 12.17 -19.20
CA GLN A 407 -4.50 13.01 -20.07
C GLN A 407 -3.69 14.02 -19.25
N GLU A 408 -4.26 14.60 -18.19
CA GLU A 408 -3.57 15.51 -17.27
C GLU A 408 -2.47 14.77 -16.50
N LEU A 409 -2.76 13.59 -15.94
CA LEU A 409 -1.75 12.76 -15.27
C LEU A 409 -0.64 12.28 -16.22
N ARG A 410 -0.97 11.97 -17.48
CA ARG A 410 0.03 11.63 -18.51
C ARG A 410 0.88 12.83 -18.90
N GLN A 411 0.30 14.03 -19.00
CA GLN A 411 1.06 15.25 -19.29
C GLN A 411 2.08 15.55 -18.19
N PHE A 412 1.74 15.39 -16.91
CA PHE A 412 2.70 15.57 -15.81
C PHE A 412 3.76 14.45 -15.70
N ASN A 413 3.42 13.23 -16.12
CA ASN A 413 4.37 12.11 -16.12
C ASN A 413 5.34 12.12 -17.31
N LEU A 414 4.95 12.70 -18.45
CA LEU A 414 5.72 12.75 -19.70
C LEU A 414 6.41 14.10 -19.97
N ALA A 415 6.16 15.15 -19.19
CA ALA A 415 6.68 16.51 -19.45
C ALA A 415 8.21 16.69 -19.37
N ASP A 416 9.00 15.64 -19.19
CA ASP A 416 10.48 15.70 -19.21
C ASP A 416 11.12 14.75 -20.25
N CYS A 417 10.39 14.32 -21.28
CA CYS A 417 10.98 13.60 -22.42
C CYS A 417 11.42 14.55 -23.54
#